data_AF-A0A8C2ENZ5-F1
#
_entry.id   AF-A0A8C2ENZ5-F1
#
_cell.length_a   1.000
_cell.length_b   1.000
_cell.length_c   1.000
_cell.angle_alpha   90.00
_cell.angle_beta   90.00
_cell.angle_gamma   90.00
#
_symmetry.space_group_name_H-M   'P 1'
#
loop_
_entity.id
_entity.type
_entity.pdbx_description
1 polymer ?
#
loop_
_entity_poly.entity_id
_entity_poly.type
_entity_poly.pdbx_seq_one_letter_code
_entity_poly.pdbx_strand_id
1 'polypeptide(L)'
;MCLPCSVTSQDYFFKEDGKQVSKTVVDQVCSHFSKLTDKAFDNELKRKHRKLSLGAYLDDAFDEFPLAGTEDGQQVFEWCKRTECTDKACSSLYEVSASQISYYTALEGGFFNTWGPGGYRAILDVLLKDLPSGTIQCNAPVKSIRWDLVKKGHCEDQRYPVQVVCENGQSFEADHVIVTVSLGVLKDKASTMFEPPLPPTKLSAMENLDFGIVDKIFLFFEKRFWPDDCAGVQVLWKEGPEDKDVYESLSEEEAWKKTWFKKITGFDTVARHPTALCGWITGREALYMEKLQDSEIRDICVRLLRSFTGWSVPEVSKTLISRWGSDSHVRGSYTFIPDGVDGVKAHKALASPLPPKDESRGRKHLQVLFAGEATHVNFYTTTHGAYLTGVREAERLISCYAD
;
A
#
# COMPACT_ATOMS: atom_id res chain seq x y z
N MET A 1 5.73 -10.89 0.95
CA MET A 1 6.19 -9.96 -0.07
C MET A 1 6.34 -10.75 -1.35
N CYS A 2 6.04 -10.15 -2.49
CA CYS A 2 6.55 -10.69 -3.74
C CYS A 2 8.08 -10.62 -3.65
N LEU A 3 8.76 -11.73 -3.91
CA LEU A 3 10.22 -11.79 -3.89
C LEU A 3 10.79 -10.68 -4.81
N PRO A 4 11.90 -10.03 -4.42
CA PRO A 4 12.47 -8.89 -5.12
C PRO A 4 13.08 -9.35 -6.44
N CYS A 5 12.27 -9.36 -7.48
CA CYS A 5 12.72 -9.32 -8.88
C CYS A 5 11.94 -8.21 -9.61
N SER A 6 11.75 -7.06 -8.94
CA SER A 6 11.33 -5.82 -9.63
C SER A 6 12.41 -5.34 -10.60
N VAL A 7 13.68 -5.68 -10.34
CA VAL A 7 14.78 -5.51 -11.28
C VAL A 7 14.87 -6.73 -12.17
N THR A 8 14.54 -6.53 -13.43
CA THR A 8 14.85 -7.45 -14.50
C THR A 8 16.28 -7.20 -14.96
N SER A 9 16.93 -8.23 -15.52
CA SER A 9 18.25 -8.07 -16.13
C SER A 9 18.24 -7.14 -17.37
N GLN A 10 17.08 -6.63 -17.75
CA GLN A 10 16.80 -5.74 -18.88
C GLN A 10 16.49 -4.30 -18.45
N ASP A 11 16.54 -3.99 -17.15
CA ASP A 11 16.39 -2.62 -16.66
C ASP A 11 17.66 -1.79 -16.88
N TYR A 12 17.46 -0.54 -17.29
CA TYR A 12 18.55 0.40 -17.58
C TYR A 12 18.63 1.43 -16.46
N PHE A 13 19.75 1.45 -15.74
CA PHE A 13 19.99 2.35 -14.61
C PHE A 13 20.83 3.55 -15.04
N PHE A 14 20.27 4.75 -14.92
CA PHE A 14 20.94 5.99 -15.32
C PHE A 14 21.20 6.90 -14.12
N LYS A 15 22.37 7.53 -14.10
CA LYS A 15 22.72 8.61 -13.16
C LYS A 15 22.26 9.97 -13.70
N GLU A 16 22.21 10.96 -12.82
CA GLU A 16 21.87 12.36 -13.16
C GLU A 16 22.75 12.97 -14.27
N ASP A 17 23.99 12.49 -14.44
CA ASP A 17 24.92 12.93 -15.49
C ASP A 17 24.70 12.25 -16.85
N GLY A 18 23.67 11.40 -16.97
CA GLY A 18 23.32 10.68 -18.19
C GLY A 18 24.08 9.38 -18.40
N LYS A 19 24.99 9.00 -17.49
CA LYS A 19 25.75 7.74 -17.62
C LYS A 19 24.93 6.57 -17.10
N GLN A 20 24.98 5.47 -17.85
CA GLN A 20 24.41 4.20 -17.42
C GLN A 20 25.37 3.50 -16.44
N VAL A 21 24.83 2.96 -15.35
CA VAL A 21 25.60 2.16 -14.38
C VAL A 21 25.80 0.74 -14.91
N SER A 22 26.97 0.16 -14.63
CA SER A 22 27.30 -1.21 -15.02
C SER A 22 26.28 -2.20 -14.45
N LYS A 23 25.75 -3.07 -15.31
CA LYS A 23 24.84 -4.15 -14.93
C LYS A 23 25.42 -5.03 -13.82
N THR A 24 26.73 -5.28 -13.82
CA THR A 24 27.37 -6.07 -12.77
C THR A 24 27.24 -5.42 -11.39
N VAL A 25 27.39 -4.10 -11.30
CA VAL A 25 27.24 -3.37 -10.03
C VAL A 25 25.79 -3.40 -9.58
N VAL A 26 24.85 -3.15 -10.49
CA VAL A 26 23.42 -3.23 -10.23
C VAL A 26 23.03 -4.60 -9.69
N ASP A 27 23.38 -5.67 -10.41
CA ASP A 27 23.06 -7.06 -10.03
C ASP A 27 23.64 -7.42 -8.66
N GLN A 28 24.87 -6.99 -8.36
CA GLN A 28 25.53 -7.24 -7.08
C GLN A 28 24.85 -6.52 -5.91
N VAL A 29 24.51 -5.24 -6.08
CA VAL A 29 23.86 -4.44 -5.02
C VAL A 29 22.41 -4.89 -4.83
N CYS A 30 21.65 -5.08 -5.90
CA CYS A 30 20.26 -5.55 -5.81
C CYS A 30 20.21 -6.96 -5.18
N SER A 31 21.07 -7.89 -5.60
CA SER A 31 21.14 -9.22 -4.97
C SER A 31 21.53 -9.16 -3.50
N HIS A 32 22.43 -8.25 -3.13
CA HIS A 32 22.78 -8.06 -1.72
C HIS A 32 21.61 -7.48 -0.93
N PHE A 33 20.93 -6.46 -1.46
CA PHE A 33 19.73 -5.86 -0.86
C PHE A 33 18.65 -6.92 -0.62
N SER A 34 18.35 -7.76 -1.62
CA SER A 34 17.41 -8.88 -1.49
C SER A 34 17.77 -9.79 -0.33
N LYS A 35 19.06 -10.16 -0.18
CA LYS A 35 19.51 -11.00 0.94
C LYS A 35 19.34 -10.32 2.31
N LEU A 36 19.43 -8.99 2.37
CA LEU A 36 19.18 -8.25 3.61
C LEU A 36 17.69 -8.23 3.94
N THR A 37 16.83 -7.96 2.96
CA THR A 37 15.38 -8.01 3.16
C THR A 37 14.88 -9.41 3.48
N ASP A 38 15.47 -10.45 2.88
CA ASP A 38 15.15 -11.86 3.17
C ASP A 38 15.47 -12.19 4.63
N LYS A 39 16.62 -11.74 5.17
CA LYS A 39 16.92 -11.91 6.61
C LYS A 39 15.90 -11.23 7.52
N ALA A 40 15.39 -10.06 7.13
CA ALA A 40 14.32 -9.40 7.88
C ALA A 40 13.02 -10.20 7.83
N PHE A 41 12.71 -10.76 6.67
CA PHE A 41 11.53 -11.56 6.40
C PHE A 41 11.56 -12.93 7.10
N ASP A 42 12.70 -13.62 7.07
CA ASP A 42 12.89 -14.96 7.64
C ASP A 42 13.17 -14.92 9.16
N ASN A 43 12.98 -13.75 9.80
CA ASN A 43 13.22 -13.53 11.23
C ASN A 43 14.68 -13.80 11.69
N GLU A 44 15.63 -13.60 10.77
CA GLU A 44 17.07 -13.84 10.99
C GLU A 44 17.83 -12.59 11.45
N LEU A 45 17.12 -11.50 11.75
CA LEU A 45 17.73 -10.26 12.27
C LEU A 45 18.49 -10.49 13.58
N LYS A 46 19.71 -9.95 13.65
CA LYS A 46 20.49 -9.89 14.90
C LYS A 46 19.70 -9.13 15.96
N ARG A 47 19.90 -9.44 17.23
CA ARG A 47 19.20 -8.77 18.36
C ARG A 47 19.31 -7.24 18.31
N LYS A 48 20.46 -6.70 17.87
CA LYS A 48 20.66 -5.25 17.71
C LYS A 48 19.76 -4.62 16.64
N HIS A 49 19.42 -5.37 15.59
CA HIS A 49 18.66 -4.90 14.43
C HIS A 49 17.14 -4.98 14.63
N ARG A 50 16.65 -5.84 15.53
CA ARG A 50 15.21 -6.02 15.76
C ARG A 50 14.48 -4.79 16.29
N LYS A 51 15.21 -3.83 16.87
CA LYS A 51 14.67 -2.57 17.41
C LYS A 51 14.84 -1.38 16.46
N LEU A 52 15.39 -1.62 15.27
CA LEU A 52 15.58 -0.57 14.28
C LEU A 52 14.37 -0.53 13.33
N SER A 53 14.19 0.62 12.70
CA SER A 53 13.45 0.69 11.45
C SER A 53 14.15 -0.11 10.36
N LEU A 54 13.41 -0.47 9.31
CA LEU A 54 13.92 -1.23 8.17
C LEU A 54 15.06 -0.46 7.49
N GLY A 55 14.89 0.84 7.27
CA GLY A 55 15.92 1.71 6.69
C GLY A 55 17.22 1.70 7.51
N ALA A 56 17.11 1.89 8.84
CA ALA A 56 18.28 1.92 9.72
C ALA A 56 18.98 0.55 9.82
N TYR A 57 18.22 -0.55 9.77
CA TYR A 57 18.81 -1.89 9.65
C TYR A 57 19.58 -2.07 8.33
N LEU A 58 18.96 -1.66 7.22
CA LEU A 58 19.53 -1.80 5.89
C LEU A 58 20.84 -1.01 5.77
N ASP A 59 20.89 0.21 6.30
CA ASP A 59 22.13 1.02 6.32
C ASP A 59 23.26 0.32 7.09
N ASP A 60 23.03 -0.06 8.36
CA ASP A 60 24.06 -0.73 9.20
C ASP A 60 24.54 -2.05 8.59
N ALA A 61 23.67 -2.77 7.87
CA ALA A 61 24.02 -4.02 7.21
C ALA A 61 24.75 -3.80 5.87
N PHE A 62 24.45 -2.73 5.15
CA PHE A 62 25.08 -2.40 3.88
C PHE A 62 26.51 -1.90 4.05
N ASP A 63 26.84 -1.23 5.16
CA ASP A 63 28.20 -0.76 5.46
C ASP A 63 29.27 -1.87 5.44
N GLU A 64 28.86 -3.12 5.68
CA GLU A 64 29.74 -4.31 5.62
C GLU A 64 29.98 -4.80 4.17
N PHE A 65 29.28 -4.26 3.17
CA PHE A 65 29.32 -4.71 1.77
C PHE A 65 30.45 -4.02 0.96
N PRO A 66 31.21 -4.74 0.11
CA PRO A 66 32.35 -4.14 -0.61
C PRO A 66 32.02 -2.93 -1.50
N LEU A 67 30.81 -2.83 -2.03
CA LEU A 67 30.40 -1.70 -2.88
C LEU A 67 29.84 -0.50 -2.10
N ALA A 68 29.71 -0.60 -0.77
CA ALA A 68 29.19 0.49 0.06
C ALA A 68 30.07 1.74 0.05
N GLY A 69 31.37 1.60 -0.22
CA GLY A 69 32.31 2.71 -0.38
C GLY A 69 32.37 3.30 -1.79
N THR A 70 31.55 2.82 -2.74
CA THR A 70 31.55 3.29 -4.14
C THR A 70 30.32 4.15 -4.42
N GLU A 71 30.50 5.19 -5.24
CA GLU A 71 29.39 6.09 -5.63
C GLU A 71 28.24 5.31 -6.29
N ASP A 72 28.53 4.45 -7.28
CA ASP A 72 27.52 3.65 -7.96
C ASP A 72 26.82 2.68 -7.00
N GLY A 73 27.58 2.08 -6.06
CA GLY A 73 27.02 1.17 -5.06
C GLY A 73 26.04 1.84 -4.12
N GLN A 74 26.37 3.04 -3.63
CA GLN A 74 25.50 3.84 -2.76
C GLN A 74 24.23 4.28 -3.49
N GLN A 75 24.35 4.79 -4.72
CA GLN A 75 23.19 5.25 -5.49
C GLN A 75 22.23 4.11 -5.86
N VAL A 76 22.76 2.93 -6.25
CA VAL A 76 21.92 1.75 -6.51
C VAL A 76 21.25 1.28 -5.21
N PHE A 77 21.96 1.29 -4.09
CA PHE A 77 21.38 0.88 -2.80
C PHE A 77 20.27 1.83 -2.33
N GLU A 78 20.47 3.14 -2.47
CA GLU A 78 19.43 4.13 -2.21
C GLU A 78 18.21 3.92 -3.13
N TRP A 79 18.43 3.64 -4.42
CA TRP A 79 17.35 3.27 -5.33
C TRP A 79 16.61 2.00 -4.89
N CYS A 80 17.32 0.97 -4.38
CA CYS A 80 16.69 -0.22 -3.84
C CYS A 80 15.79 0.12 -2.64
N LYS A 81 16.27 0.94 -1.70
CA LYS A 81 15.45 1.43 -0.58
C LYS A 81 14.21 2.19 -1.06
N ARG A 82 14.38 3.07 -2.05
CA ARG A 82 13.27 3.85 -2.62
C ARG A 82 12.25 2.95 -3.33
N THR A 83 12.70 1.93 -4.02
CA THR A 83 11.83 0.94 -4.68
C THR A 83 11.06 0.12 -3.66
N GLU A 84 11.72 -0.34 -2.59
CA GLU A 84 11.08 -1.08 -1.49
C GLU A 84 10.00 -0.25 -0.78
N CYS A 85 10.10 1.09 -0.76
CA CYS A 85 9.00 1.94 -0.26
C CYS A 85 7.70 1.72 -1.04
N THR A 86 7.77 1.36 -2.33
CA THR A 86 6.60 1.02 -3.15
C THR A 86 5.94 -0.26 -2.66
N ASP A 87 6.73 -1.29 -2.36
CA ASP A 87 6.22 -2.55 -1.83
C ASP A 87 5.63 -2.39 -0.41
N LYS A 88 6.13 -1.43 0.37
CA LYS A 88 5.60 -1.09 1.70
C LYS A 88 4.50 -0.04 1.70
N ALA A 89 4.30 0.71 0.63
CA ALA A 89 3.51 1.95 0.62
C ALA A 89 3.93 3.04 1.61
N CYS A 90 5.13 2.99 2.19
CA CYS A 90 5.57 3.99 3.17
C CYS A 90 6.16 5.24 2.52
N SER A 91 6.27 6.32 3.29
CA SER A 91 7.03 7.51 2.86
C SER A 91 8.52 7.25 2.89
N SER A 92 9.00 6.51 3.88
CA SER A 92 10.40 6.04 3.93
C SER A 92 10.52 4.73 4.69
N LEU A 93 11.54 3.93 4.36
CA LEU A 93 11.85 2.73 5.12
C LEU A 93 12.29 3.02 6.56
N TYR A 94 12.69 4.27 6.86
CA TYR A 94 12.97 4.70 8.24
C TYR A 94 11.72 4.75 9.12
N GLU A 95 10.53 4.68 8.54
CA GLU A 95 9.25 4.63 9.25
C GLU A 95 8.73 3.20 9.45
N VAL A 96 9.35 2.18 8.84
CA VAL A 96 8.84 0.80 8.82
C VAL A 96 9.56 -0.04 9.87
N SER A 97 8.86 -0.86 10.67
CA SER A 97 9.52 -1.73 11.63
C SER A 97 10.24 -2.91 10.94
N ALA A 98 11.55 -3.07 11.16
CA ALA A 98 12.32 -4.17 10.57
C ALA A 98 11.83 -5.55 11.03
N SER A 99 11.45 -5.68 12.31
CA SER A 99 11.07 -6.97 12.90
C SER A 99 9.66 -7.43 12.52
N GLN A 100 8.75 -6.50 12.24
CA GLN A 100 7.35 -6.82 11.95
C GLN A 100 7.15 -7.44 10.56
N ILE A 101 8.13 -7.23 9.66
CA ILE A 101 8.12 -7.79 8.31
C ILE A 101 8.03 -9.32 8.32
N SER A 102 8.65 -9.97 9.31
CA SER A 102 8.67 -11.43 9.44
C SER A 102 7.32 -12.09 9.70
N TYR A 103 6.29 -11.32 10.07
CA TYR A 103 4.94 -11.85 10.21
C TYR A 103 4.19 -11.95 8.88
N TYR A 104 4.68 -11.29 7.84
CA TYR A 104 4.11 -11.39 6.50
C TYR A 104 4.44 -12.77 5.92
N THR A 105 3.50 -13.41 5.22
CA THR A 105 3.74 -14.68 4.51
C THR A 105 3.87 -14.44 3.00
N ALA A 106 4.99 -14.84 2.42
CA ALA A 106 5.24 -14.75 0.99
C ALA A 106 4.67 -16.01 0.33
N LEU A 107 4.02 -15.83 -0.81
CA LEU A 107 3.56 -16.94 -1.62
C LEU A 107 4.61 -17.23 -2.69
N GLU A 108 4.88 -18.51 -2.92
CA GLU A 108 5.75 -18.95 -3.99
C GLU A 108 5.12 -18.63 -5.36
N GLY A 109 5.97 -18.36 -6.36
CA GLY A 109 5.55 -18.18 -7.74
C GLY A 109 6.13 -16.93 -8.41
N GLY A 110 5.87 -16.82 -9.72
CA GLY A 110 6.26 -15.67 -10.52
C GLY A 110 5.34 -14.46 -10.28
N PHE A 111 5.91 -13.27 -10.42
CA PHE A 111 5.17 -12.02 -10.32
C PHE A 111 4.57 -11.64 -11.68
N PHE A 112 3.25 -11.49 -11.72
CA PHE A 112 2.52 -11.10 -12.94
C PHE A 112 1.66 -9.85 -12.67
N ASN A 113 2.12 -8.71 -13.19
CA ASN A 113 1.42 -7.43 -13.06
C ASN A 113 0.19 -7.26 -13.97
N THR A 114 -0.12 -8.24 -14.83
CA THR A 114 -1.29 -8.17 -15.73
C THR A 114 -2.04 -9.49 -15.85
N TRP A 115 -3.34 -9.47 -15.54
CA TRP A 115 -4.26 -10.60 -15.64
C TRP A 115 -4.98 -10.61 -17.00
N GLY A 116 -4.19 -10.62 -18.08
CA GLY A 116 -4.73 -10.53 -19.43
C GLY A 116 -5.47 -9.21 -19.72
N PRO A 117 -6.33 -9.16 -20.77
CA PRO A 117 -6.99 -7.93 -21.20
C PRO A 117 -7.94 -7.28 -20.19
N GLY A 118 -8.51 -8.06 -19.25
CA GLY A 118 -9.45 -7.55 -18.24
C GLY A 118 -8.78 -7.00 -16.98
N GLY A 119 -7.46 -7.20 -16.81
CA GLY A 119 -6.76 -6.86 -15.58
C GLY A 119 -7.42 -7.46 -14.32
N TYR A 120 -7.23 -6.82 -13.17
CA TYR A 120 -7.85 -7.27 -11.91
C TYR A 120 -9.39 -7.19 -11.90
N ARG A 121 -10.00 -6.41 -12.81
CA ARG A 121 -11.46 -6.32 -12.93
C ARG A 121 -12.10 -7.66 -13.31
N ALA A 122 -11.40 -8.51 -14.06
CA ALA A 122 -11.89 -9.83 -14.42
C ALA A 122 -12.24 -10.69 -13.19
N ILE A 123 -11.53 -10.52 -12.06
CA ILE A 123 -11.85 -11.21 -10.80
C ILE A 123 -13.18 -10.70 -10.25
N LEU A 124 -13.38 -9.39 -10.24
CA LEU A 124 -14.64 -8.79 -9.79
C LEU A 124 -15.80 -9.26 -10.67
N ASP A 125 -15.63 -9.27 -12.00
CA ASP A 125 -16.68 -9.70 -12.92
C ASP A 125 -17.15 -11.15 -12.62
N VAL A 126 -16.23 -12.04 -12.20
CA VAL A 126 -16.56 -13.40 -11.74
C VAL A 126 -17.31 -13.38 -10.41
N LEU A 127 -16.79 -12.66 -9.40
CA LEU A 127 -17.41 -12.60 -8.06
C LEU A 127 -18.81 -11.99 -8.08
N LEU A 128 -19.04 -11.01 -8.96
CA LEU A 128 -20.29 -10.28 -9.07
C LEU A 128 -21.37 -11.04 -9.84
N LYS A 129 -20.99 -12.02 -10.67
CA LYS A 129 -21.91 -12.74 -11.56
C LYS A 129 -23.00 -13.51 -10.79
N ASP A 130 -22.67 -14.03 -9.62
CA ASP A 130 -23.56 -14.90 -8.84
C ASP A 130 -24.39 -14.13 -7.80
N LEU A 131 -24.24 -12.80 -7.73
CA LEU A 131 -25.02 -11.96 -6.82
C LEU A 131 -26.41 -11.63 -7.43
N PRO A 132 -27.51 -11.76 -6.65
CA PRO A 132 -28.82 -11.34 -7.10
C PRO A 132 -28.86 -9.86 -7.53
N SER A 133 -29.72 -9.56 -8.50
CA SER A 133 -29.93 -8.18 -8.93
C SER A 133 -30.41 -7.32 -7.76
N GLY A 134 -29.83 -6.13 -7.62
CA GLY A 134 -30.14 -5.22 -6.52
C GLY A 134 -29.41 -5.52 -5.20
N THR A 135 -28.55 -6.54 -5.13
CA THR A 135 -27.71 -6.78 -3.94
C THR A 135 -26.68 -5.65 -3.73
N ILE A 136 -26.10 -5.13 -4.81
CA ILE A 136 -25.12 -4.04 -4.72
C ILE A 136 -25.82 -2.70 -4.91
N GLN A 137 -25.78 -1.89 -3.85
CA GLN A 137 -26.31 -0.53 -3.84
C GLN A 137 -25.15 0.46 -4.05
N CYS A 138 -24.96 0.89 -5.29
CA CYS A 138 -24.01 1.97 -5.61
C CYS A 138 -24.57 3.33 -5.22
N ASN A 139 -23.71 4.35 -5.10
CA ASN A 139 -24.10 5.73 -4.75
C ASN A 139 -24.84 5.87 -3.42
N ALA A 140 -24.55 4.97 -2.47
CA ALA A 140 -25.07 5.01 -1.10
C ALA A 140 -23.93 5.07 -0.07
N PRO A 141 -23.12 6.15 -0.02
CA PRO A 141 -22.05 6.27 0.97
C PRO A 141 -22.60 6.14 2.38
N VAL A 142 -22.01 5.27 3.20
CA VAL A 142 -22.42 5.09 4.60
C VAL A 142 -21.98 6.32 5.40
N LYS A 143 -22.95 6.95 6.07
CA LYS A 143 -22.75 8.08 6.98
C LYS A 143 -22.49 7.60 8.41
N SER A 144 -23.34 6.71 8.92
CA SER A 144 -23.18 6.13 10.25
C SER A 144 -23.72 4.71 10.36
N ILE A 145 -23.14 3.96 11.28
CA ILE A 145 -23.50 2.59 11.67
C ILE A 145 -23.93 2.67 13.13
N ARG A 146 -25.24 2.55 13.33
CA ARG A 146 -25.85 2.46 14.65
C ARG A 146 -25.93 1.00 15.06
N TRP A 147 -25.38 0.64 16.20
CA TRP A 147 -25.32 -0.73 16.69
C TRP A 147 -25.63 -0.77 18.20
N ASP A 148 -25.77 -1.97 18.74
CA ASP A 148 -26.24 -2.20 20.11
C ASP A 148 -27.64 -1.62 20.39
N LEU A 149 -28.49 -1.57 19.36
CA LEU A 149 -29.82 -0.97 19.42
C LEU A 149 -30.83 -1.81 20.21
N VAL A 150 -30.68 -3.14 20.17
CA VAL A 150 -31.56 -4.08 20.89
C VAL A 150 -30.87 -4.57 22.15
N LYS A 151 -31.26 -4.00 23.30
CA LYS A 151 -30.87 -4.48 24.63
C LYS A 151 -32.00 -5.32 25.21
N LYS A 152 -31.69 -6.51 25.75
CA LYS A 152 -32.70 -7.34 26.44
C LYS A 152 -33.42 -6.49 27.49
N GLY A 153 -34.75 -6.32 27.34
CA GLY A 153 -35.64 -5.72 28.34
C GLY A 153 -35.99 -4.24 28.19
N HIS A 154 -35.63 -3.54 27.11
CA HIS A 154 -35.86 -2.07 27.05
C HIS A 154 -36.56 -1.45 25.83
N CYS A 155 -36.82 -2.15 24.71
CA CYS A 155 -37.63 -1.59 23.61
C CYS A 155 -38.41 -2.70 22.89
N GLU A 156 -39.74 -2.57 22.77
CA GLU A 156 -40.58 -3.49 21.97
C GLU A 156 -40.55 -3.17 20.45
N ASP A 157 -40.15 -1.94 20.07
CA ASP A 157 -40.24 -1.47 18.67
C ASP A 157 -38.99 -1.74 17.80
N GLN A 158 -37.82 -1.99 18.40
CA GLN A 158 -36.57 -2.16 17.65
C GLN A 158 -36.31 -3.64 17.37
N ARG A 159 -36.51 -4.08 16.12
CA ARG A 159 -36.37 -5.49 15.71
C ARG A 159 -34.91 -5.91 15.49
N TYR A 160 -34.08 -5.02 14.95
CA TYR A 160 -32.71 -5.29 14.52
C TYR A 160 -31.68 -4.55 15.38
N PRO A 161 -30.57 -5.20 15.77
CA PRO A 161 -29.52 -4.60 16.58
C PRO A 161 -28.64 -3.59 15.84
N VAL A 162 -28.67 -3.58 14.50
CA VAL A 162 -27.85 -2.70 13.64
C VAL A 162 -28.74 -1.93 12.66
N GLN A 163 -28.42 -0.64 12.48
CA GLN A 163 -28.97 0.23 11.45
C GLN A 163 -27.81 0.97 10.75
N VAL A 164 -27.72 0.84 9.43
CA VAL A 164 -26.79 1.57 8.58
C VAL A 164 -27.54 2.76 7.98
N VAL A 165 -26.99 3.97 8.14
CA VAL A 165 -27.54 5.21 7.60
C VAL A 165 -26.61 5.75 6.53
N CYS A 166 -27.13 6.00 5.33
CA CYS A 166 -26.38 6.54 4.20
C CYS A 166 -26.50 8.06 4.09
N GLU A 167 -25.52 8.70 3.45
CA GLU A 167 -25.49 10.16 3.23
C GLU A 167 -26.65 10.63 2.34
N ASN A 168 -27.15 9.75 1.46
CA ASN A 168 -28.28 10.01 0.56
C ASN A 168 -29.67 9.85 1.23
N GLY A 169 -29.71 9.58 2.54
CA GLY A 169 -30.94 9.40 3.32
C GLY A 169 -31.50 7.98 3.35
N GLN A 170 -30.93 7.02 2.60
CA GLN A 170 -31.29 5.62 2.71
C GLN A 170 -30.86 5.05 4.08
N SER A 171 -31.62 4.07 4.57
CA SER A 171 -31.26 3.31 5.77
C SER A 171 -31.52 1.82 5.58
N PHE A 172 -30.69 1.00 6.22
CA PHE A 172 -30.77 -0.45 6.17
C PHE A 172 -30.71 -1.01 7.59
N GLU A 173 -31.66 -1.87 7.95
CA GLU A 173 -31.67 -2.57 9.22
C GLU A 173 -31.16 -4.00 9.04
N ALA A 174 -30.34 -4.48 9.97
CA ALA A 174 -29.72 -5.80 9.87
C ALA A 174 -29.41 -6.40 11.24
N ASP A 175 -29.30 -7.73 11.29
CA ASP A 175 -28.74 -8.42 12.46
C ASP A 175 -27.23 -8.18 12.60
N HIS A 176 -26.53 -8.03 11.47
CA HIS A 176 -25.07 -7.95 11.40
C HIS A 176 -24.63 -6.97 10.29
N VAL A 177 -23.48 -6.32 10.46
CA VAL A 177 -22.79 -5.56 9.41
C VAL A 177 -21.31 -5.96 9.34
N ILE A 178 -20.80 -6.23 8.15
CA ILE A 178 -19.37 -6.42 7.89
C ILE A 178 -18.84 -5.13 7.27
N VAL A 179 -17.92 -4.47 7.98
CA VAL A 179 -17.28 -3.24 7.53
C VAL A 179 -16.02 -3.59 6.73
N THR A 180 -15.97 -3.15 5.48
CA THR A 180 -14.85 -3.41 4.55
C THR A 180 -14.27 -2.13 3.93
N VAL A 181 -14.57 -0.96 4.52
CA VAL A 181 -13.93 0.29 4.10
C VAL A 181 -12.43 0.25 4.42
N SER A 182 -11.63 1.00 3.68
CA SER A 182 -10.17 1.03 3.88
C SER A 182 -9.79 1.50 5.28
N LEU A 183 -8.57 1.14 5.71
CA LEU A 183 -8.02 1.68 6.97
C LEU A 183 -7.93 3.22 6.92
N GLY A 184 -7.60 3.81 5.77
CA GLY A 184 -7.61 5.27 5.60
C GLY A 184 -8.97 5.92 5.89
N VAL A 185 -10.08 5.31 5.42
CA VAL A 185 -11.44 5.77 5.74
C VAL A 185 -11.76 5.55 7.22
N LEU A 186 -11.37 4.43 7.82
CA LEU A 186 -11.56 4.19 9.25
C LEU A 186 -10.81 5.23 10.10
N LYS A 187 -9.55 5.53 9.78
CA LYS A 187 -8.76 6.57 10.46
C LYS A 187 -9.43 7.93 10.43
N ASP A 188 -10.01 8.31 9.29
CA ASP A 188 -10.68 9.60 9.10
C ASP A 188 -12.06 9.68 9.76
N LYS A 189 -12.87 8.62 9.63
CA LYS A 189 -14.31 8.69 9.95
C LYS A 189 -14.74 7.88 11.16
N ALA A 190 -13.94 6.97 11.72
CA ALA A 190 -14.41 6.04 12.77
C ALA A 190 -14.97 6.73 14.03
N SER A 191 -14.48 7.93 14.36
CA SER A 191 -14.96 8.73 15.50
C SER A 191 -16.41 9.20 15.35
N THR A 192 -16.91 9.31 14.12
CA THR A 192 -18.27 9.80 13.80
C THR A 192 -19.13 8.76 13.08
N MET A 193 -18.51 7.74 12.48
CA MET A 193 -19.18 6.70 11.71
C MET A 193 -19.88 5.66 12.60
N PHE A 194 -19.51 5.50 13.87
CA PHE A 194 -20.07 4.45 14.74
C PHE A 194 -20.82 5.03 15.95
N GLU A 195 -22.05 4.55 16.15
CA GLU A 195 -22.92 4.93 17.26
C GLU A 195 -23.43 3.65 17.96
N PRO A 196 -23.03 3.34 19.21
CA PRO A 196 -22.05 4.05 20.03
C PRO A 196 -20.62 4.00 19.46
N PRO A 197 -19.70 4.85 19.96
CA PRO A 197 -18.30 4.86 19.52
C PRO A 197 -17.62 3.49 19.68
N LEU A 198 -16.62 3.24 18.82
CA LEU A 198 -15.80 2.03 18.90
C LEU A 198 -15.00 1.96 20.21
N PRO A 199 -14.69 0.76 20.74
CA PRO A 199 -13.86 0.62 21.91
C PRO A 199 -12.45 1.20 21.73
N PRO A 200 -11.80 1.71 22.79
CA PRO A 200 -10.46 2.30 22.71
C PRO A 200 -9.41 1.38 22.08
N THR A 201 -9.49 0.07 22.35
CA THR A 201 -8.56 -0.93 21.77
C THR A 201 -8.61 -0.97 20.25
N LYS A 202 -9.77 -0.70 19.64
CA LYS A 202 -9.96 -0.68 18.19
C LYS A 202 -9.51 0.66 17.59
N LEU A 203 -9.80 1.78 18.28
CA LEU A 203 -9.31 3.10 17.87
C LEU A 203 -7.77 3.16 17.89
N SER A 204 -7.13 2.68 18.97
CA SER A 204 -5.67 2.59 19.04
C SER A 204 -5.08 1.66 17.97
N ALA A 205 -5.79 0.60 17.56
CA ALA A 205 -5.33 -0.24 16.45
C ALA A 205 -5.34 0.52 15.11
N MET A 206 -6.37 1.35 14.86
CA MET A 206 -6.46 2.21 13.68
C MET A 206 -5.40 3.32 13.70
N GLU A 207 -5.02 3.81 14.88
CA GLU A 207 -3.96 4.82 15.04
C GLU A 207 -2.57 4.22 14.82
N ASN A 208 -2.31 3.02 15.37
CA ASN A 208 -1.01 2.37 15.33
C ASN A 208 -0.67 1.75 13.98
N LEU A 209 -1.65 1.20 13.25
CA LEU A 209 -1.44 0.80 11.87
C LEU A 209 -1.44 2.04 11.00
N ASP A 210 -0.51 2.13 10.05
CA ASP A 210 -0.51 3.25 9.11
C ASP A 210 -1.02 2.82 7.73
N PHE A 211 -1.51 3.79 6.97
CA PHE A 211 -2.12 3.56 5.66
C PHE A 211 -1.37 4.35 4.60
N GLY A 212 -0.51 3.62 3.90
CA GLY A 212 0.46 4.16 2.97
C GLY A 212 -0.14 4.63 1.66
N ILE A 213 0.69 5.32 0.86
CA ILE A 213 0.31 5.90 -0.43
C ILE A 213 1.28 5.42 -1.50
N VAL A 214 0.73 4.90 -2.60
CA VAL A 214 1.44 4.51 -3.81
C VAL A 214 0.60 4.90 -5.01
N ASP A 215 1.14 5.83 -5.80
CA ASP A 215 0.53 6.26 -7.05
C ASP A 215 1.32 5.78 -8.27
N LYS A 216 0.60 5.70 -9.39
CA LYS A 216 1.10 5.33 -10.71
C LYS A 216 0.95 6.48 -11.67
N ILE A 217 1.97 6.68 -12.49
CA ILE A 217 2.02 7.67 -13.56
C ILE A 217 2.21 6.93 -14.88
N PHE A 218 1.14 6.71 -15.62
CA PHE A 218 1.20 6.11 -16.95
C PHE A 218 1.40 7.19 -18.01
N LEU A 219 2.44 7.02 -18.82
CA LEU A 219 2.73 7.85 -19.99
C LEU A 219 2.54 7.02 -21.25
N PHE A 220 1.62 7.43 -22.11
CA PHE A 220 1.35 6.77 -23.40
C PHE A 220 1.96 7.58 -24.54
N PHE A 221 2.67 6.90 -25.42
CA PHE A 221 3.31 7.48 -26.60
C PHE A 221 2.68 6.91 -27.88
N GLU A 222 2.77 7.65 -28.98
CA GLU A 222 2.31 7.17 -30.29
C GLU A 222 3.13 5.98 -30.79
N LYS A 223 4.42 5.96 -30.47
CA LYS A 223 5.37 4.90 -30.83
C LYS A 223 6.35 4.65 -29.70
N ARG A 224 6.83 3.42 -29.60
CA ARG A 224 7.98 3.07 -28.77
C ARG A 224 9.20 3.87 -29.23
N PHE A 225 9.94 4.44 -28.29
CA PHE A 225 11.17 5.19 -28.57
C PHE A 225 12.38 4.68 -27.78
N TRP A 226 12.18 3.76 -26.83
CA TRP A 226 13.22 3.11 -26.05
C TRP A 226 13.63 1.76 -26.68
N PRO A 227 14.83 1.24 -26.36
CA PRO A 227 15.34 -0.02 -26.92
C PRO A 227 14.44 -1.23 -26.68
N ASP A 228 14.49 -2.22 -27.58
CA ASP A 228 13.63 -3.40 -27.53
C ASP A 228 13.89 -4.30 -26.31
N ASP A 229 15.15 -4.36 -25.89
CA ASP A 229 15.67 -5.10 -24.74
C ASP A 229 15.63 -4.32 -23.42
N CYS A 230 15.06 -3.10 -23.41
CA CYS A 230 14.86 -2.31 -22.21
C CYS A 230 13.49 -2.60 -21.58
N ALA A 231 13.50 -3.17 -20.38
CA ALA A 231 12.30 -3.46 -19.59
C ALA A 231 11.83 -2.28 -18.74
N GLY A 232 12.72 -1.34 -18.44
CA GLY A 232 12.45 -0.14 -17.67
C GLY A 232 13.66 0.79 -17.60
N VAL A 233 13.39 2.07 -17.32
CA VAL A 233 14.40 3.11 -17.10
C VAL A 233 14.39 3.49 -15.63
N GLN A 234 15.45 3.17 -14.91
CA GLN A 234 15.58 3.41 -13.48
C GLN A 234 16.47 4.63 -13.23
N VAL A 235 16.05 5.53 -12.34
CA VAL A 235 16.74 6.82 -12.09
C VAL A 235 17.53 6.77 -10.79
N LEU A 236 18.83 7.04 -10.87
CA LEU A 236 19.74 7.07 -9.74
C LEU A 236 20.08 8.51 -9.36
N TRP A 237 19.69 8.91 -8.14
CA TRP A 237 19.97 10.24 -7.62
C TRP A 237 21.29 10.24 -6.88
N LYS A 238 22.10 11.29 -7.05
CA LYS A 238 23.29 11.48 -6.20
C LYS A 238 22.89 11.75 -4.75
N GLU A 239 21.86 12.56 -4.57
CA GLU A 239 21.22 12.85 -3.28
C GLU A 239 19.76 12.37 -3.35
N GLY A 240 19.57 11.09 -3.08
CA GLY A 240 18.26 10.44 -3.13
C GLY A 240 17.51 10.53 -1.80
N PRO A 241 16.16 10.53 -1.81
CA PRO A 241 15.35 10.77 -0.61
C PRO A 241 15.41 9.63 0.43
N GLU A 242 15.89 8.44 0.07
CA GLU A 242 16.11 7.35 1.04
C GLU A 242 17.55 7.27 1.55
N ASP A 243 18.44 8.19 1.17
CA ASP A 243 19.68 8.38 1.91
C ASP A 243 19.38 8.93 3.31
N LYS A 244 20.13 8.48 4.32
CA LYS A 244 19.83 8.81 5.72
C LYS A 244 19.95 10.30 5.99
N ASP A 245 21.06 10.91 5.57
CA ASP A 245 21.35 12.33 5.84
C ASP A 245 20.40 13.22 5.03
N VAL A 246 20.04 12.80 3.81
CA VAL A 246 19.04 13.48 2.99
C VAL A 246 17.65 13.38 3.63
N TYR A 247 17.23 12.19 4.09
CA TYR A 247 15.94 11.98 4.72
C TYR A 247 15.79 12.84 6.00
N GLU A 248 16.81 12.83 6.86
CA GLU A 248 16.84 13.62 8.09
C GLU A 248 16.79 15.13 7.79
N SER A 249 17.59 15.63 6.83
CA SER A 249 17.60 17.06 6.48
C SER A 249 16.33 17.53 5.77
N LEU A 250 15.71 16.70 4.93
CA LEU A 250 14.46 17.02 4.24
C LEU A 250 13.23 16.93 5.15
N SER A 251 13.36 16.38 6.36
CA SER A 251 12.27 16.38 7.34
C SER A 251 11.96 17.78 7.89
N GLU A 252 12.91 18.71 7.74
CA GLU A 252 12.79 20.10 8.18
C GLU A 252 12.25 21.00 7.03
N GLU A 253 11.39 21.97 7.39
CA GLU A 253 10.95 23.07 6.51
C GLU A 253 10.22 22.72 5.19
N GLU A 254 9.69 21.50 5.06
CA GLU A 254 9.00 21.03 3.83
C GLU A 254 9.86 21.13 2.55
N ALA A 255 11.19 21.13 2.68
CA ALA A 255 12.12 21.25 1.55
C ALA A 255 11.92 20.14 0.50
N TRP A 256 11.50 18.95 0.95
CA TRP A 256 11.15 17.81 0.10
C TRP A 256 10.10 18.12 -0.97
N LYS A 257 9.21 19.11 -0.75
CA LYS A 257 8.21 19.50 -1.76
C LYS A 257 8.86 20.01 -3.05
N LYS A 258 10.06 20.60 -2.99
CA LYS A 258 10.78 21.06 -4.19
C LYS A 258 11.42 19.91 -4.96
N THR A 259 11.61 18.77 -4.31
CA THR A 259 12.30 17.59 -4.84
C THR A 259 11.40 16.35 -4.85
N TRP A 260 10.07 16.52 -4.75
CA TRP A 260 9.10 15.41 -4.66
C TRP A 260 9.29 14.36 -5.75
N PHE A 261 9.65 14.80 -6.97
CA PHE A 261 9.86 13.94 -8.13
C PHE A 261 11.05 12.99 -7.96
N LYS A 262 11.97 13.27 -7.02
CA LYS A 262 13.05 12.33 -6.68
C LYS A 262 12.52 11.04 -6.05
N LYS A 263 11.28 11.04 -5.56
CA LYS A 263 10.61 9.83 -5.06
C LYS A 263 10.18 8.87 -6.18
N ILE A 264 10.18 9.32 -7.45
CA ILE A 264 9.97 8.44 -8.60
C ILE A 264 11.18 7.50 -8.75
N THR A 265 10.93 6.18 -8.75
CA THR A 265 11.98 5.14 -8.84
C THR A 265 12.50 4.96 -10.26
N GLY A 266 11.61 5.10 -11.25
CA GLY A 266 11.89 4.86 -12.64
C GLY A 266 10.61 4.80 -13.47
N PHE A 267 10.71 4.26 -14.67
CA PHE A 267 9.65 4.12 -15.65
C PHE A 267 9.71 2.75 -16.30
N ASP A 268 8.80 1.86 -15.90
CA ASP A 268 8.77 0.48 -16.37
C ASP A 268 7.91 0.33 -17.61
N THR A 269 8.27 -0.61 -18.48
CA THR A 269 7.40 -0.99 -19.60
C THR A 269 6.11 -1.63 -19.11
N VAL A 270 5.00 -1.30 -19.77
CA VAL A 270 3.69 -1.82 -19.39
C VAL A 270 3.36 -3.04 -20.24
N ALA A 271 3.21 -4.19 -19.57
CA ALA A 271 2.84 -5.44 -20.25
C ALA A 271 1.55 -5.24 -21.09
N ARG A 272 1.59 -5.73 -22.34
CA ARG A 272 0.52 -5.59 -23.35
C ARG A 272 0.23 -4.15 -23.83
N HIS A 273 1.01 -3.17 -23.40
CA HIS A 273 0.96 -1.79 -23.86
C HIS A 273 2.36 -1.34 -24.30
N PRO A 274 2.81 -1.72 -25.51
CA PRO A 274 4.21 -1.56 -25.94
C PRO A 274 4.66 -0.10 -26.13
N THR A 275 3.72 0.84 -26.07
CA THR A 275 3.98 2.28 -26.18
C THR A 275 3.68 3.03 -24.88
N ALA A 276 3.57 2.31 -23.75
CA ALA A 276 3.33 2.90 -22.45
C ALA A 276 4.48 2.61 -21.47
N LEU A 277 4.80 3.63 -20.67
CA LEU A 277 5.68 3.54 -19.50
C LEU A 277 4.88 3.85 -18.23
N CYS A 278 5.26 3.23 -17.11
CA CYS A 278 4.65 3.44 -15.79
C CYS A 278 5.72 3.88 -14.79
N GLY A 279 5.58 5.09 -14.25
CA GLY A 279 6.32 5.53 -13.08
C GLY A 279 5.56 5.24 -11.79
N TRP A 280 6.29 5.00 -10.71
CA TRP A 280 5.74 4.78 -9.37
C TRP A 280 6.24 5.87 -8.44
N ILE A 281 5.38 6.31 -7.53
CA ILE A 281 5.73 7.28 -6.49
C ILE A 281 4.97 6.95 -5.20
N THR A 282 5.60 7.18 -4.05
CA THR A 282 5.03 6.79 -2.76
C THR A 282 5.02 7.94 -1.75
N GLY A 283 4.31 7.74 -0.64
CA GLY A 283 4.43 8.57 0.55
C GLY A 283 3.89 9.99 0.45
N ARG A 284 4.44 10.87 1.29
CA ARG A 284 4.11 12.30 1.33
C ARG A 284 4.37 13.01 -0.01
N GLU A 285 5.36 12.55 -0.78
CA GLU A 285 5.67 13.07 -2.11
C GLU A 285 4.57 12.72 -3.12
N ALA A 286 4.00 11.51 -3.05
CA ALA A 286 2.82 11.16 -3.84
C ALA A 286 1.62 12.04 -3.46
N LEU A 287 1.30 12.21 -2.17
CA LEU A 287 0.22 13.10 -1.72
C LEU A 287 0.38 14.55 -2.15
N TYR A 288 1.63 15.03 -2.25
CA TYR A 288 1.92 16.33 -2.79
C TYR A 288 1.67 16.36 -4.31
N MET A 289 2.19 15.37 -5.04
CA MET A 289 1.96 15.22 -6.48
C MET A 289 0.47 15.18 -6.82
N GLU A 290 -0.37 14.51 -6.04
CA GLU A 290 -1.82 14.42 -6.29
C GLU A 290 -2.51 15.81 -6.42
N LYS A 291 -1.93 16.85 -5.82
CA LYS A 291 -2.44 18.24 -5.84
C LYS A 291 -2.02 19.01 -7.10
N LEU A 292 -1.07 18.49 -7.86
CA LEU A 292 -0.53 19.11 -9.07
C LEU A 292 -1.42 18.80 -10.28
N GLN A 293 -1.28 19.64 -11.31
CA GLN A 293 -1.93 19.41 -12.60
C GLN A 293 -1.25 18.27 -13.35
N ASP A 294 -2.02 17.45 -14.05
CA ASP A 294 -1.50 16.31 -14.84
C ASP A 294 -0.41 16.74 -15.83
N SER A 295 -0.52 17.95 -16.42
CA SER A 295 0.49 18.49 -17.34
C SER A 295 1.83 18.75 -16.66
N GLU A 296 1.84 19.25 -15.42
CA GLU A 296 3.06 19.51 -14.66
C GLU A 296 3.79 18.20 -14.33
N ILE A 297 3.03 17.20 -13.87
CA ILE A 297 3.55 15.87 -13.54
C ILE A 297 4.13 15.21 -14.80
N ARG A 298 3.39 15.26 -15.92
CA ARG A 298 3.85 14.79 -17.23
C ARG A 298 5.15 15.45 -17.65
N ASP A 299 5.21 16.78 -17.59
CA ASP A 299 6.38 17.54 -18.06
C ASP A 299 7.62 17.22 -17.23
N ILE A 300 7.45 17.02 -15.92
CA ILE A 300 8.51 16.55 -15.03
C ILE A 300 8.97 15.14 -15.43
N CYS A 301 8.06 14.19 -15.64
CA CYS A 301 8.43 12.82 -16.03
C CYS A 301 9.16 12.78 -17.39
N VAL A 302 8.68 13.53 -18.37
CA VAL A 302 9.35 13.67 -19.69
C VAL A 302 10.72 14.30 -19.53
N ARG A 303 10.86 15.32 -18.68
CA ARG A 303 12.16 15.92 -18.36
C ARG A 303 13.13 14.90 -17.75
N LEU A 304 12.67 14.09 -16.80
CA LEU A 304 13.49 13.02 -16.19
C LEU A 304 13.96 12.02 -17.24
N LEU A 305 13.05 11.50 -18.07
CA LEU A 305 13.41 10.59 -19.16
C LEU A 305 14.45 11.22 -20.09
N ARG A 306 14.26 12.48 -20.52
CA ARG A 306 15.20 13.17 -21.42
C ARG A 306 16.56 13.40 -20.77
N SER A 307 16.59 13.90 -19.52
CA SER A 307 17.85 14.29 -18.87
C SER A 307 18.70 13.08 -18.47
N PHE A 308 18.08 12.00 -17.99
CA PHE A 308 18.80 10.81 -17.55
C PHE A 308 19.25 9.92 -18.71
N THR A 309 18.47 9.83 -19.79
CA THR A 309 18.78 8.90 -20.89
C THR A 309 19.47 9.57 -22.08
N GLY A 310 19.33 10.89 -22.23
CA GLY A 310 19.70 11.61 -23.44
C GLY A 310 18.84 11.27 -24.67
N TRP A 311 17.76 10.48 -24.50
CA TRP A 311 16.93 10.05 -25.61
C TRP A 311 16.03 11.17 -26.13
N SER A 312 15.67 11.07 -27.42
CA SER A 312 14.64 11.92 -28.03
C SER A 312 13.25 11.42 -27.62
N VAL A 313 12.80 11.82 -26.43
CA VAL A 313 11.48 11.45 -25.89
C VAL A 313 10.38 12.20 -26.68
N PRO A 314 9.48 11.50 -27.38
CA PRO A 314 8.40 12.11 -28.16
C PRO A 314 7.32 12.71 -27.24
N GLU A 315 6.37 13.40 -27.86
CA GLU A 315 5.19 13.92 -27.14
C GLU A 315 4.36 12.79 -26.51
N VAL A 316 3.87 13.05 -25.31
CA VAL A 316 3.00 12.13 -24.57
C VAL A 316 1.57 12.31 -25.11
N SER A 317 1.05 11.26 -25.74
CA SER A 317 -0.31 11.23 -26.31
C SER A 317 -1.41 11.21 -25.24
N LYS A 318 -1.15 10.58 -24.10
CA LYS A 318 -2.08 10.47 -22.97
C LYS A 318 -1.33 10.23 -21.67
N THR A 319 -1.84 10.78 -20.59
CA THR A 319 -1.37 10.53 -19.23
C THR A 319 -2.51 9.95 -18.40
N LEU A 320 -2.22 8.97 -17.53
CA LEU A 320 -3.13 8.55 -16.46
C LEU A 320 -2.37 8.56 -15.14
N ILE A 321 -2.84 9.31 -14.16
CA ILE A 321 -2.22 9.46 -12.84
C ILE A 321 -3.24 9.05 -11.77
N SER A 322 -2.89 8.07 -10.94
CA SER A 322 -3.73 7.74 -9.78
C SER A 322 -3.58 8.80 -8.69
N ARG A 323 -4.60 8.92 -7.84
CA ARG A 323 -4.65 9.84 -6.71
C ARG A 323 -5.35 9.17 -5.54
N TRP A 324 -4.75 8.11 -5.04
CA TRP A 324 -5.40 7.22 -4.06
C TRP A 324 -5.60 7.88 -2.70
N GLY A 325 -4.71 8.80 -2.30
CA GLY A 325 -4.82 9.56 -1.06
C GLY A 325 -5.97 10.57 -1.06
N SER A 326 -6.23 11.20 -2.20
CA SER A 326 -7.30 12.19 -2.39
C SER A 326 -8.68 11.56 -2.60
N ASP A 327 -8.74 10.27 -2.94
CA ASP A 327 -10.01 9.55 -3.06
C ASP A 327 -10.69 9.42 -1.68
N SER A 328 -11.83 10.09 -1.49
CA SER A 328 -12.55 10.09 -0.22
C SER A 328 -13.10 8.73 0.21
N HIS A 329 -13.18 7.76 -0.71
CA HIS A 329 -13.65 6.40 -0.45
C HIS A 329 -12.52 5.41 -0.15
N VAL A 330 -11.26 5.81 -0.32
CA VAL A 330 -10.09 4.94 -0.07
C VAL A 330 -9.07 5.61 0.85
N ARG A 331 -8.76 6.90 0.65
CA ARG A 331 -7.83 7.70 1.47
C ARG A 331 -6.43 7.09 1.60
N GLY A 332 -5.96 6.48 0.53
CA GLY A 332 -4.62 5.89 0.41
C GLY A 332 -4.63 4.57 -0.33
N SER A 333 -3.56 3.79 -0.16
CA SER A 333 -3.32 2.58 -0.94
C SER A 333 -3.46 1.33 -0.09
N TYR A 334 -2.54 1.08 0.85
CA TYR A 334 -2.55 -0.12 1.69
C TYR A 334 -1.76 0.05 2.99
N THR A 335 -2.05 -0.81 3.96
CA THR A 335 -1.46 -0.77 5.31
C THR A 335 0.03 -1.10 5.34
N PHE A 336 0.78 -0.43 6.22
CA PHE A 336 2.10 -0.88 6.65
C PHE A 336 2.24 -0.82 8.16
N ILE A 337 3.31 -1.42 8.69
CA ILE A 337 3.58 -1.45 10.12
C ILE A 337 4.66 -0.43 10.47
N PRO A 338 4.32 0.66 11.18
CA PRO A 338 5.29 1.66 11.59
C PRO A 338 6.34 1.11 12.55
N ASP A 339 7.48 1.78 12.63
CA ASP A 339 8.49 1.47 13.63
C ASP A 339 7.93 1.60 15.06
N GLY A 340 8.35 0.71 15.94
CA GLY A 340 7.85 0.62 17.32
C GLY A 340 6.43 0.06 17.48
N VAL A 341 5.73 -0.30 16.41
CA VAL A 341 4.36 -0.85 16.46
C VAL A 341 4.35 -2.38 16.50
N ASP A 342 3.51 -2.96 17.37
CA ASP A 342 3.12 -4.37 17.32
C ASP A 342 1.98 -4.56 16.31
N GLY A 343 2.33 -4.86 15.06
CA GLY A 343 1.39 -5.02 13.96
C GLY A 343 0.45 -6.21 14.16
N VAL A 344 0.94 -7.31 14.74
CA VAL A 344 0.11 -8.49 15.02
C VAL A 344 -1.02 -8.15 15.98
N LYS A 345 -0.71 -7.45 17.07
CA LYS A 345 -1.69 -7.01 18.05
C LYS A 345 -2.69 -6.04 17.42
N ALA A 346 -2.21 -5.09 16.62
CA ALA A 346 -3.07 -4.08 15.99
C ALA A 346 -4.02 -4.69 14.94
N HIS A 347 -3.52 -5.55 14.03
CA HIS A 347 -4.36 -6.27 13.06
C HIS A 347 -5.44 -7.12 13.74
N LYS A 348 -5.09 -7.86 14.81
CA LYS A 348 -6.06 -8.66 15.57
C LYS A 348 -7.12 -7.80 16.25
N ALA A 349 -6.73 -6.66 16.82
CA ALA A 349 -7.66 -5.74 17.46
C ALA A 349 -8.61 -5.09 16.43
N LEU A 350 -8.09 -4.73 15.25
CA LEU A 350 -8.88 -4.22 14.14
C LEU A 350 -9.87 -5.27 13.61
N ALA A 351 -9.45 -6.52 13.46
CA ALA A 351 -10.28 -7.64 13.00
C ALA A 351 -11.35 -8.11 14.01
N SER A 352 -11.20 -7.80 15.30
CA SER A 352 -12.10 -8.34 16.34
C SER A 352 -13.54 -7.82 16.17
N PRO A 353 -14.56 -8.70 16.18
CA PRO A 353 -15.96 -8.29 16.03
C PRO A 353 -16.49 -7.61 17.30
N LEU A 354 -17.59 -6.87 17.15
CA LEU A 354 -18.30 -6.15 18.21
C LEU A 354 -19.77 -6.59 18.30
N PRO A 355 -20.39 -6.53 19.51
CA PRO A 355 -19.73 -6.36 20.79
C PRO A 355 -18.77 -7.53 21.07
N PRO A 356 -17.72 -7.31 21.89
CA PRO A 356 -16.89 -8.41 22.39
C PRO A 356 -17.78 -9.50 23.03
N LYS A 357 -17.33 -10.75 22.98
CA LYS A 357 -18.07 -11.86 23.59
C LYS A 357 -18.15 -11.61 25.09
N ASP A 358 -19.35 -11.23 25.56
CA ASP A 358 -19.66 -11.00 26.96
C ASP A 358 -20.92 -11.81 27.30
N GLU A 359 -20.69 -13.00 27.86
CA GLU A 359 -21.75 -13.92 28.27
C GLU A 359 -22.63 -13.36 29.40
N SER A 360 -22.18 -12.30 30.09
CA SER A 360 -22.86 -11.74 31.26
C SER A 360 -23.98 -10.75 30.92
N ARG A 361 -24.05 -10.20 29.69
CA ARG A 361 -24.94 -9.07 29.34
C ARG A 361 -26.10 -9.39 28.40
N GLY A 362 -26.26 -10.63 27.96
CA GLY A 362 -27.39 -11.02 27.10
C GLY A 362 -27.51 -10.24 25.78
N ARG A 363 -26.40 -9.64 25.32
CA ARG A 363 -26.30 -8.91 24.05
C ARG A 363 -26.21 -9.89 22.88
N LYS A 364 -26.86 -9.58 21.76
CA LYS A 364 -26.60 -10.29 20.50
C LYS A 364 -25.12 -10.09 20.13
N HIS A 365 -24.37 -11.18 19.96
CA HIS A 365 -22.96 -11.13 19.55
C HIS A 365 -22.85 -10.82 18.03
N LEU A 366 -21.64 -10.48 17.58
CA LEU A 366 -21.30 -10.30 16.15
C LEU A 366 -22.09 -9.20 15.40
N GLN A 367 -22.50 -8.12 16.04
CA GLN A 367 -23.24 -7.05 15.38
C GLN A 367 -22.41 -6.29 14.34
N VAL A 368 -21.15 -5.97 14.64
CA VAL A 368 -20.24 -5.25 13.74
C VAL A 368 -18.95 -6.05 13.57
N LEU A 369 -18.68 -6.51 12.35
CA LEU A 369 -17.49 -7.26 11.99
C LEU A 369 -16.61 -6.43 11.05
N PHE A 370 -15.35 -6.82 10.91
CA PHE A 370 -14.37 -6.08 10.12
C PHE A 370 -13.61 -7.04 9.20
N ALA A 371 -13.61 -6.71 7.91
CA ALA A 371 -12.80 -7.38 6.89
C ALA A 371 -12.10 -6.33 6.02
N GLY A 372 -11.25 -6.79 5.11
CA GLY A 372 -10.32 -5.96 4.34
C GLY A 372 -8.87 -6.26 4.70
N GLU A 373 -7.95 -5.83 3.83
CA GLU A 373 -6.52 -6.18 3.92
C GLU A 373 -5.90 -5.88 5.29
N ALA A 374 -6.27 -4.74 5.90
CA ALA A 374 -5.77 -4.30 7.20
C ALA A 374 -6.21 -5.20 8.37
N THR A 375 -7.08 -6.18 8.14
CA THR A 375 -7.56 -7.12 9.16
C THR A 375 -6.88 -8.50 9.07
N HIS A 376 -5.88 -8.66 8.20
CA HIS A 376 -5.12 -9.91 8.06
C HIS A 376 -3.69 -9.76 8.61
N VAL A 377 -3.30 -10.60 9.56
CA VAL A 377 -1.94 -10.53 10.16
C VAL A 377 -0.84 -10.84 9.14
N ASN A 378 -1.03 -11.89 8.34
CA ASN A 378 0.03 -12.40 7.45
C ASN A 378 -0.03 -11.92 6.00
N PHE A 379 -1.16 -11.39 5.55
CA PHE A 379 -1.43 -11.03 4.14
C PHE A 379 -2.06 -9.64 4.03
N TYR A 380 -1.77 -8.74 4.98
CA TYR A 380 -2.07 -7.32 4.82
C TYR A 380 -1.45 -6.81 3.50
N THR A 381 -1.94 -5.68 2.99
CA THR A 381 -1.63 -5.07 1.69
C THR A 381 -2.21 -5.72 0.44
N THR A 382 -2.74 -6.94 0.54
CA THR A 382 -3.02 -7.74 -0.65
C THR A 382 -4.50 -7.92 -0.93
N THR A 383 -4.84 -8.04 -2.22
CA THR A 383 -6.19 -8.41 -2.67
C THR A 383 -6.61 -9.79 -2.16
N HIS A 384 -5.71 -10.78 -2.14
CA HIS A 384 -6.04 -12.11 -1.64
C HIS A 384 -6.22 -12.11 -0.11
N GLY A 385 -5.42 -11.35 0.64
CA GLY A 385 -5.65 -11.12 2.06
C GLY A 385 -7.01 -10.48 2.33
N ALA A 386 -7.39 -9.45 1.57
CA ALA A 386 -8.72 -8.86 1.66
C ALA A 386 -9.82 -9.89 1.39
N TYR A 387 -9.70 -10.69 0.33
CA TYR A 387 -10.63 -11.78 0.01
C TYR A 387 -10.75 -12.78 1.17
N LEU A 388 -9.63 -13.28 1.70
CA LEU A 388 -9.60 -14.24 2.81
C LEU A 388 -10.26 -13.68 4.08
N THR A 389 -10.08 -12.39 4.37
CA THR A 389 -10.77 -11.77 5.52
C THR A 389 -12.28 -11.64 5.31
N GLY A 390 -12.73 -11.45 4.06
CA GLY A 390 -14.15 -11.48 3.71
C GLY A 390 -14.75 -12.87 3.94
N VAL A 391 -14.06 -13.93 3.46
CA VAL A 391 -14.44 -15.32 3.72
C VAL A 391 -14.49 -15.60 5.22
N ARG A 392 -13.47 -15.20 5.98
CA ARG A 392 -13.39 -15.36 7.43
C ARG A 392 -14.61 -14.80 8.16
N GLU A 393 -15.05 -13.58 7.82
CA GLU A 393 -16.22 -12.98 8.48
C GLU A 393 -17.55 -13.57 7.99
N ALA A 394 -17.64 -13.99 6.73
CA ALA A 394 -18.81 -14.71 6.22
C ALA A 394 -18.98 -16.07 6.93
N GLU A 395 -17.91 -16.86 7.06
CA GLU A 395 -17.92 -18.14 7.78
C GLU A 395 -18.29 -17.95 9.25
N ARG A 396 -17.78 -16.89 9.90
CA ARG A 396 -18.14 -16.57 11.28
C ARG A 396 -19.65 -16.36 11.47
N LEU A 397 -20.30 -15.65 10.53
CA LEU A 397 -21.74 -15.46 10.56
C LEU A 397 -22.50 -16.75 10.23
N ILE A 398 -22.06 -17.52 9.24
CA ILE A 398 -22.67 -18.81 8.90
C ILE A 398 -22.67 -19.75 10.12
N SER A 399 -21.55 -19.86 10.84
CA SER A 399 -21.48 -20.67 12.06
C SER A 399 -22.43 -20.17 13.15
N CYS A 400 -22.67 -18.86 13.25
CA CYS A 400 -23.59 -18.28 14.23
C CYS A 400 -25.06 -18.69 14.00
N TYR A 401 -25.43 -19.09 12.78
CA TYR A 401 -26.78 -19.55 12.41
C TYR A 401 -26.87 -21.06 12.20
N ALA A 402 -25.75 -21.79 12.34
CA ALA A 402 -25.71 -23.24 12.21
C ALA A 402 -26.10 -23.96 13.52
N ASP A 403 -25.99 -23.26 14.66
CA ASP A 403 -26.50 -23.64 15.97
C ASP A 403 -27.96 -23.16 16.15
#